data_AF-A0A6P7SGU1-F1
#
_entry.id   AF-A0A6P7SGU1-F1
#
_cell.length_a   1.000
_cell.length_b   1.000
_cell.length_c   1.000
_cell.angle_alpha   90.00
_cell.angle_beta   90.00
_cell.angle_gamma   90.00
#
_symmetry.space_group_name_H-M   'P 1'
#
loop_
_entity.id
_entity.type
_entity.pdbx_description
1 polymer ?
#
loop_
_entity_poly.entity_id
_entity_poly.type
_entity_poly.pdbx_seq_one_letter_code
_entity_poly.pdbx_strand_id
1 'polypeptide(L)'
;MSLPFIITSSLAEKNKDETRRMNEVLFLELETLQREYKRSRQVVEQLTKDYEESKDLDPVRRYEKLKVMVKRTIMHFKVNSEEQIKEAAAAAACQGTQAEALKRRGEKNTKMTRQEMIEENTLYSEQIKNYRRKMSILSDLIQQLEDSYEESKRYAMMQRYRLLKMMIKSVIYDKLI
;
A
#
# COMPACT_ATOMS: atom_id res chain seq x y z
N MET A 1 6.73 -58.09 -8.74
CA MET A 1 7.42 -56.78 -8.82
C MET A 1 6.48 -55.73 -8.26
N SER A 2 6.69 -55.28 -7.01
CA SER A 2 5.81 -54.28 -6.38
C SER A 2 6.66 -53.21 -5.73
N LEU A 3 6.90 -52.11 -6.45
CA LEU A 3 7.37 -50.84 -5.89
C LEU A 3 6.71 -49.70 -6.69
N PRO A 4 5.62 -49.09 -6.16
CA PRO A 4 5.32 -47.70 -6.49
C PRO A 4 4.84 -46.83 -5.31
N PHE A 5 4.90 -47.32 -4.06
CA PHE A 5 4.30 -46.60 -2.92
C PHE A 5 5.21 -45.52 -2.29
N ILE A 6 6.54 -45.70 -2.31
CA ILE A 6 7.47 -44.77 -1.64
C ILE A 6 7.68 -43.48 -2.45
N ILE A 7 7.71 -43.57 -3.78
CA ILE A 7 7.97 -42.41 -4.67
C ILE A 7 6.77 -41.45 -4.68
N THR A 8 5.55 -41.98 -4.63
CA THR A 8 4.31 -41.19 -4.63
C THR A 8 4.11 -40.41 -3.33
N SER A 9 4.48 -40.98 -2.18
CA SER A 9 4.43 -40.29 -0.88
C SER A 9 5.39 -39.10 -0.81
N SER A 10 6.64 -39.28 -1.26
CA SER A 10 7.65 -38.21 -1.22
C SER A 10 7.31 -37.01 -2.11
N LEU A 11 6.73 -37.25 -3.29
CA LEU A 11 6.31 -36.19 -4.20
C LEU A 11 5.11 -35.41 -3.66
N ALA A 12 4.14 -36.09 -3.03
CA ALA A 12 2.98 -35.46 -2.43
C ALA A 12 3.34 -34.56 -1.25
N GLU A 13 4.29 -34.96 -0.40
CA GLU A 13 4.78 -34.14 0.71
C GLU A 13 5.54 -32.91 0.21
N LYS A 14 6.43 -33.07 -0.79
CA LYS A 14 7.15 -31.96 -1.40
C LYS A 14 6.20 -30.90 -1.98
N ASN A 15 5.14 -31.34 -2.66
CA ASN A 15 4.12 -30.45 -3.22
C ASN A 15 3.29 -29.73 -2.14
N LYS A 16 3.06 -30.36 -0.99
CA LYS A 16 2.36 -29.74 0.14
C LYS A 16 3.24 -28.69 0.83
N ASP A 17 4.53 -28.97 1.01
CA ASP A 17 5.49 -28.03 1.59
C ASP A 17 5.72 -26.81 0.70
N GLU A 18 5.78 -26.99 -0.63
CA GLU A 18 5.86 -25.86 -1.56
C GLU A 18 4.60 -24.97 -1.49
N THR A 19 3.43 -25.59 -1.41
CA THR A 19 2.15 -24.87 -1.24
C THR A 19 2.14 -24.05 0.05
N ARG A 20 2.67 -24.62 1.14
CA ARG A 20 2.81 -23.95 2.44
C ARG A 20 3.75 -22.75 2.37
N ARG A 21 4.94 -22.91 1.78
CA ARG A 21 5.91 -21.81 1.63
C ARG A 21 5.33 -20.67 0.81
N MET A 22 4.69 -20.99 -0.30
CA MET A 22 4.02 -19.98 -1.13
C MET A 22 2.95 -19.22 -0.34
N ASN A 23 2.17 -19.93 0.47
CA ASN A 23 1.15 -19.33 1.32
C ASN A 23 1.72 -18.36 2.36
N GLU A 24 2.82 -18.72 3.02
CA GLU A 24 3.51 -17.86 3.97
C GLU A 24 4.06 -16.58 3.31
N VAL A 25 4.66 -16.72 2.13
CA VAL A 25 5.18 -15.58 1.36
C VAL A 25 4.05 -14.64 0.94
N LEU A 26 2.99 -15.18 0.31
CA LEU A 26 1.84 -14.38 -0.13
C LEU A 26 1.12 -13.71 1.05
N PHE A 27 1.02 -14.38 2.19
CA PHE A 27 0.43 -13.81 3.39
C PHE A 27 1.22 -12.59 3.87
N LEU A 28 2.55 -12.70 3.99
CA LEU A 28 3.41 -11.60 4.43
C LEU A 28 3.41 -10.43 3.46
N GLU A 29 3.44 -10.72 2.17
CA GLU A 29 3.37 -9.71 1.11
C GLU A 29 2.04 -8.95 1.19
N LEU A 30 0.93 -9.67 1.37
CA LEU A 30 -0.39 -9.06 1.53
C LEU A 30 -0.47 -8.18 2.79
N GLU A 31 0.00 -8.66 3.95
CA GLU A 31 0.01 -7.86 5.18
C GLU A 31 0.85 -6.58 5.04
N THR A 32 1.95 -6.66 4.29
CA THR A 32 2.82 -5.51 4.03
C THR A 32 2.12 -4.48 3.15
N LEU A 33 1.57 -4.91 2.01
CA LEU A 33 0.81 -4.05 1.10
C LEU A 33 -0.43 -3.43 1.77
N GLN A 34 -1.13 -4.19 2.62
CA GLN A 34 -2.27 -3.67 3.38
C GLN A 34 -1.86 -2.56 4.35
N ARG A 35 -0.75 -2.74 5.09
CA ARG A 35 -0.23 -1.72 6.00
C ARG A 35 0.23 -0.47 5.25
N GLU A 36 0.87 -0.64 4.10
CA GLU A 36 1.30 0.48 3.25
C GLU A 36 0.11 1.24 2.68
N TYR A 37 -0.85 0.55 2.07
CA TYR A 37 -2.04 1.19 1.54
C TYR A 37 -2.83 1.91 2.64
N LYS A 38 -2.96 1.30 3.83
CA LYS A 38 -3.59 1.95 4.99
C LYS A 38 -2.88 3.24 5.39
N ARG A 39 -1.54 3.22 5.49
CA ARG A 39 -0.73 4.42 5.80
C ARG A 39 -0.96 5.51 4.75
N SER A 40 -0.88 5.17 3.47
CA SER A 40 -1.08 6.13 2.38
C SER A 40 -2.51 6.67 2.34
N ARG A 41 -3.51 5.84 2.64
CA ARG A 41 -4.92 6.26 2.74
C ARG A 41 -5.15 7.24 3.88
N GLN A 42 -4.52 7.04 5.03
CA GLN A 42 -4.60 7.99 6.16
C GLN A 42 -4.07 9.39 5.78
N VAL A 43 -3.05 9.47 4.93
CA VAL A 43 -2.56 10.77 4.42
C VAL A 43 -3.63 11.47 3.58
N VAL A 44 -4.34 10.74 2.71
CA VAL A 44 -5.45 11.28 1.90
C VAL A 44 -6.65 11.67 2.76
N GLU A 45 -6.98 10.88 3.77
CA GLU A 45 -8.04 11.19 4.73
C GLU A 45 -7.72 12.48 5.51
N GLN A 46 -6.48 12.63 5.96
CA GLN A 46 -6.04 13.87 6.61
C GLN A 46 -6.07 15.06 5.65
N LEU A 47 -5.68 14.87 4.38
CA LEU A 47 -5.80 15.91 3.36
C LEU A 47 -7.26 16.32 3.16
N THR A 48 -8.18 15.36 3.13
CA THR A 48 -9.62 15.60 3.02
C THR A 48 -10.14 16.41 4.21
N LYS A 49 -9.83 15.98 5.43
CA LYS A 49 -10.23 16.68 6.65
C LYS A 49 -9.72 18.12 6.68
N ASP A 50 -8.43 18.32 6.45
CA ASP A 50 -7.82 19.66 6.42
C ASP A 50 -8.41 20.54 5.31
N TYR A 51 -8.81 19.96 4.18
CA TYR A 51 -9.42 20.70 3.08
C TYR A 51 -10.81 21.22 3.45
N GLU A 52 -11.61 20.38 4.10
CA GLU A 52 -12.92 20.76 4.60
C GLU A 52 -12.80 21.85 5.67
N GLU A 53 -11.94 21.66 6.67
CA GLU A 53 -11.68 22.66 7.72
C GLU A 53 -11.13 23.98 7.16
N SER A 54 -10.37 23.95 6.06
CA SER A 54 -9.86 25.16 5.44
C SER A 54 -10.96 26.08 4.88
N LYS A 55 -12.18 25.58 4.65
CA LYS A 55 -13.27 26.34 4.02
C LYS A 55 -13.74 27.52 4.87
N ASP A 56 -13.54 27.46 6.18
CA ASP A 56 -13.94 28.50 7.13
C ASP A 56 -12.92 29.64 7.24
N LEU A 57 -11.76 29.50 6.59
CA LEU A 57 -10.73 30.53 6.57
C LEU A 57 -11.02 31.60 5.49
N ASP A 58 -10.60 32.83 5.75
CA ASP A 58 -10.57 33.87 4.73
C ASP A 58 -9.65 33.47 3.55
N PRO A 59 -9.84 34.04 2.35
CA PRO A 59 -9.12 33.60 1.15
C PRO A 59 -7.59 33.63 1.25
N VAL A 60 -7.02 34.59 2.00
CA VAL A 60 -5.56 34.74 2.12
C VAL A 60 -5.00 33.65 3.03
N ARG A 61 -5.59 33.45 4.22
CA ARG A 61 -5.18 32.37 5.13
C ARG A 61 -5.40 30.99 4.51
N ARG A 62 -6.53 30.83 3.81
CA ARG A 62 -6.84 29.58 3.12
C ARG A 62 -5.81 29.26 2.05
N TYR A 63 -5.40 30.24 1.24
CA TYR A 63 -4.36 30.05 0.23
C TYR A 63 -3.05 29.51 0.84
N GLU A 64 -2.58 30.09 1.95
CA GLU A 64 -1.41 29.60 2.66
C GLU A 64 -1.59 28.17 3.16
N LYS A 65 -2.74 27.87 3.78
CA LYS A 65 -3.07 26.53 4.27
C LYS A 65 -3.08 25.49 3.14
N LEU A 66 -3.67 25.80 1.99
CA LEU A 66 -3.71 24.88 0.84
C LEU A 66 -2.30 24.55 0.33
N LYS A 67 -1.39 25.54 0.24
CA LYS A 67 0.02 25.27 -0.13
C LYS A 67 0.69 24.32 0.84
N VAL A 68 0.50 24.54 2.14
CA VAL A 68 1.07 23.68 3.18
C VAL A 68 0.54 22.25 3.07
N MET A 69 -0.77 22.10 2.86
CA MET A 69 -1.39 20.78 2.69
C MET A 69 -0.82 20.02 1.49
N VAL A 70 -0.67 20.68 0.33
CA VAL A 70 -0.08 20.06 -0.86
C VAL A 70 1.35 19.61 -0.59
N LYS A 71 2.20 20.50 -0.07
CA LYS A 71 3.60 20.17 0.26
C LYS A 71 3.70 19.02 1.26
N ARG A 72 2.90 19.04 2.33
CA ARG A 72 2.89 18.01 3.36
C ARG A 72 2.48 16.66 2.77
N THR A 73 1.45 16.63 1.93
CA THR A 73 0.99 15.41 1.26
C THR A 73 2.11 14.81 0.41
N ILE A 74 2.71 15.61 -0.48
CA ILE A 74 3.83 15.17 -1.33
C ILE A 74 4.98 14.62 -0.47
N MET A 75 5.34 15.33 0.61
CA MET A 75 6.42 14.92 1.51
C MET A 75 6.15 13.56 2.17
N HIS A 76 4.94 13.31 2.70
CA HIS A 76 4.62 12.01 3.31
C HIS A 76 4.77 10.85 2.32
N PHE A 77 4.40 11.04 1.06
CA PHE A 77 4.55 10.01 0.04
C PHE A 77 6.01 9.78 -0.37
N LYS A 78 6.83 10.84 -0.41
CA LYS A 78 8.28 10.70 -0.67
C LYS A 78 9.00 9.96 0.45
N VAL A 79 8.74 10.34 1.70
CA VAL A 79 9.33 9.68 2.87
C VAL A 79 8.89 8.21 2.93
N ASN A 80 7.61 7.92 2.67
CA ASN A 80 7.13 6.53 2.63
C ASN A 80 7.78 5.71 1.51
N SER A 81 8.10 6.30 0.36
CA SER A 81 8.81 5.63 -0.74
C SER A 81 10.25 5.30 -0.35
N GLU A 82 10.94 6.23 0.31
CA GLU A 82 12.31 6.02 0.82
C GLU A 82 12.36 5.02 1.97
N GLU A 83 11.37 5.03 2.87
CA GLU A 83 11.21 4.04 3.92
C GLU A 83 10.95 2.64 3.37
N GLN A 84 10.20 2.49 2.27
CA GLN A 84 10.03 1.20 1.59
C GLN A 84 11.36 0.64 1.05
N ILE A 85 12.20 1.50 0.46
CA ILE A 85 13.53 1.09 -0.03
C ILE A 85 14.41 0.61 1.13
N LYS A 86 14.32 1.29 2.28
CA LYS A 86 15.05 0.94 3.50
C LYS A 86 14.49 -0.30 4.20
N GLU A 87 13.17 -0.45 4.29
CA GLU A 87 12.50 -1.63 4.85
C GLU A 87 12.76 -2.88 3.99
N ALA A 88 12.80 -2.76 2.65
CA ALA A 88 13.20 -3.85 1.77
C ALA A 88 14.66 -4.28 2.00
N ALA A 89 15.56 -3.33 2.27
CA ALA A 89 16.95 -3.62 2.63
C ALA A 89 17.09 -4.15 4.08
N ALA A 90 16.23 -3.72 5.00
CA ALA A 90 16.24 -4.06 6.42
C ALA A 90 15.33 -5.25 6.79
N ALA A 91 14.54 -5.80 5.86
CA ALA A 91 13.76 -7.03 6.04
C ALA A 91 14.67 -8.24 6.34
N ALA A 92 15.98 -8.12 6.10
CA ALA A 92 16.99 -9.06 6.60
C ALA A 92 17.21 -8.99 8.14
N ALA A 93 16.72 -7.95 8.84
CA ALA A 93 17.08 -7.61 10.22
C ALA A 93 15.90 -7.42 11.20
N CYS A 94 14.66 -7.24 10.77
CA CYS A 94 13.50 -7.03 11.66
C CYS A 94 12.71 -8.33 11.94
N GLN A 95 13.19 -9.14 12.89
CA GLN A 95 12.66 -10.49 13.11
C GLN A 95 11.47 -10.58 14.08
N GLY A 96 11.21 -9.59 14.96
CA GLY A 96 10.27 -9.77 16.08
C GLY A 96 8.78 -9.90 15.70
N THR A 97 8.22 -8.93 14.99
CA THR A 97 6.77 -8.87 14.70
C THR A 97 6.35 -9.74 13.51
N GLN A 98 7.19 -9.83 12.48
CA GLN A 98 6.96 -10.74 11.35
C GLN A 98 7.15 -12.21 11.74
N ALA A 99 8.08 -12.55 12.65
CA ALA A 99 8.24 -13.94 13.08
C ALA A 99 7.04 -14.45 13.88
N GLU A 100 6.41 -13.61 14.72
CA GLU A 100 5.19 -14.01 15.42
C GLU A 100 4.01 -14.23 14.47
N ALA A 101 3.85 -13.34 13.46
CA ALA A 101 2.83 -13.50 12.42
C ALA A 101 3.07 -14.77 11.59
N LEU A 102 4.32 -15.02 11.19
CA LEU A 102 4.74 -16.25 10.50
C LEU A 102 4.52 -17.50 11.35
N LYS A 103 4.83 -17.45 12.65
CA LYS A 103 4.63 -18.58 13.55
C LYS A 103 3.16 -18.93 13.67
N ARG A 104 2.29 -17.94 13.90
CA ARG A 104 0.82 -18.13 13.91
C ARG A 104 0.31 -18.65 12.56
N ARG A 105 0.89 -18.17 11.46
CA ARG A 105 0.57 -18.62 10.11
C ARG A 105 0.99 -20.08 9.88
N GLY A 106 2.19 -20.46 10.32
CA GLY A 106 2.69 -21.83 10.29
C GLY A 106 1.80 -22.79 11.08
N GLU A 107 1.36 -22.39 12.28
CA GLU A 107 0.41 -23.16 13.09
C GLU A 107 -0.97 -23.31 12.46
N LYS A 108 -1.43 -22.34 11.66
CA LYS A 108 -2.66 -22.48 10.85
C LYS A 108 -2.44 -23.45 9.69
N ASN A 109 -1.29 -23.35 9.02
CA ASN A 109 -0.95 -24.18 7.87
C ASN A 109 -0.78 -25.67 8.22
N THR A 110 -0.45 -26.02 9.47
CA THR A 110 -0.39 -27.44 9.90
C THR A 110 -1.77 -28.08 10.00
N LYS A 111 -2.83 -27.27 10.23
CA LYS A 111 -4.22 -27.72 10.36
C LYS A 111 -4.98 -27.70 9.03
N MET A 112 -4.40 -27.10 8.00
CA MET A 112 -5.04 -26.86 6.71
C MET A 112 -4.68 -27.96 5.69
N THR A 113 -5.65 -28.33 4.86
CA THR A 113 -5.44 -29.22 3.72
C THR A 113 -4.65 -28.51 2.61
N ARG A 114 -4.07 -29.29 1.70
CA ARG A 114 -3.37 -28.71 0.54
C ARG A 114 -4.31 -27.88 -0.34
N GLN A 115 -5.55 -28.34 -0.51
CA GLN A 115 -6.53 -27.69 -1.36
C GLN A 115 -6.96 -26.32 -0.79
N GLU A 116 -7.26 -26.26 0.51
CA GLU A 116 -7.56 -24.99 1.19
C GLU A 116 -6.40 -23.99 1.11
N MET A 117 -5.14 -24.44 1.21
CA MET A 117 -3.98 -23.56 1.02
C MET A 117 -3.87 -23.02 -0.41
N ILE A 118 -4.23 -23.81 -1.43
CA ILE A 118 -4.24 -23.35 -2.84
C ILE A 118 -5.32 -22.29 -3.05
N GLU A 119 -6.49 -22.48 -2.45
CA GLU A 119 -7.59 -21.53 -2.50
C GLU A 119 -7.21 -20.21 -1.82
N GLU A 120 -6.62 -20.25 -0.62
CA GLU A 120 -6.10 -19.05 0.04
C GLU A 120 -4.98 -18.38 -0.77
N ASN A 121 -4.07 -19.14 -1.39
CA ASN A 121 -3.01 -18.57 -2.23
C ASN A 121 -3.57 -17.81 -3.43
N THR A 122 -4.63 -18.35 -4.05
CA THR A 122 -5.36 -17.68 -5.14
C THR A 122 -5.95 -16.37 -4.65
N LEU A 123 -6.61 -16.40 -3.49
CA LEU A 123 -7.23 -15.23 -2.89
C LEU A 123 -6.18 -14.16 -2.50
N TYR A 124 -5.07 -14.54 -1.88
CA TYR A 124 -4.00 -13.62 -1.54
C TYR A 124 -3.39 -13.00 -2.78
N SER A 125 -3.14 -13.79 -3.83
CA SER A 125 -2.61 -13.30 -5.09
C SER A 125 -3.52 -12.25 -5.74
N GLU A 126 -4.84 -12.46 -5.69
CA GLU A 126 -5.81 -11.50 -6.21
C GLU A 126 -5.84 -10.20 -5.37
N GLN A 127 -5.85 -10.32 -4.05
CA GLN A 127 -5.80 -9.16 -3.16
C GLN A 127 -4.50 -8.35 -3.33
N ILE A 128 -3.36 -9.03 -3.42
CA ILE A 128 -2.06 -8.41 -3.70
C ILE A 128 -2.11 -7.59 -5.00
N LYS A 129 -2.66 -8.15 -6.08
CA LYS A 129 -2.86 -7.44 -7.35
C LYS A 129 -3.72 -6.20 -7.17
N ASN A 130 -4.80 -6.31 -6.39
CA ASN A 130 -5.70 -5.18 -6.10
C ASN A 130 -4.98 -4.06 -5.33
N TYR A 131 -4.27 -4.38 -4.24
CA TYR A 131 -3.55 -3.39 -3.44
C TYR A 131 -2.41 -2.74 -4.23
N ARG A 132 -1.65 -3.50 -5.02
CA ARG A 132 -0.64 -2.95 -5.93
C ARG A 132 -1.23 -1.95 -6.91
N ARG A 133 -2.36 -2.31 -7.54
CA ARG A 133 -3.07 -1.40 -8.45
C ARG A 133 -3.48 -0.10 -7.73
N LYS A 134 -4.11 -0.21 -6.56
CA LYS A 134 -4.54 0.97 -5.77
C LYS A 134 -3.36 1.86 -5.38
N MET A 135 -2.26 1.26 -4.93
CA MET A 135 -1.03 1.99 -4.59
C MET A 135 -0.42 2.67 -5.82
N SER A 136 -0.41 2.01 -6.98
CA SER A 136 0.05 2.63 -8.24
C SER A 136 -0.76 3.88 -8.58
N ILE A 137 -2.10 3.77 -8.56
CA ILE A 137 -3.00 4.91 -8.86
C ILE A 137 -2.74 6.05 -7.88
N LEU A 138 -2.58 5.73 -6.60
CA LEU A 138 -2.32 6.72 -5.57
C LEU A 138 -0.97 7.43 -5.79
N SER A 139 0.09 6.68 -6.11
CA SER A 139 1.40 7.25 -6.47
C SER A 139 1.30 8.16 -7.68
N ASP A 140 0.58 7.76 -8.73
CA ASP A 140 0.38 8.57 -9.93
C ASP A 140 -0.36 9.88 -9.62
N LEU A 141 -1.41 9.83 -8.79
CA LEU A 141 -2.13 11.02 -8.34
C LEU A 141 -1.25 11.99 -7.55
N ILE A 142 -0.37 11.47 -6.69
CA ILE A 142 0.54 12.30 -5.91
C ILE A 142 1.66 12.88 -6.79
N GLN A 143 2.16 12.13 -7.77
CA GLN A 143 3.12 12.66 -8.73
C GLN A 143 2.49 13.79 -9.56
N GLN A 144 1.26 13.60 -10.05
CA GLN A 144 0.52 14.65 -10.76
C GLN A 144 0.24 15.87 -9.88
N LEU A 145 -0.07 15.67 -8.58
CA LEU A 145 -0.21 16.73 -7.60
C LEU A 145 1.09 17.54 -7.46
N GLU A 146 2.24 16.87 -7.40
CA GLU A 146 3.55 17.51 -7.32
C GLU A 146 3.87 18.32 -8.58
N ASP A 147 3.76 17.70 -9.76
CA ASP A 147 4.07 18.35 -11.03
C ASP A 147 3.18 19.58 -11.25
N SER A 148 1.88 19.42 -10.97
CA SER A 148 0.91 20.51 -11.05
C SER A 148 1.20 21.62 -10.04
N TYR A 149 1.64 21.27 -8.83
CA TYR A 149 2.00 22.24 -7.80
C TYR A 149 3.24 23.05 -8.17
N GLU A 150 4.28 22.40 -8.69
CA GLU A 150 5.48 23.07 -9.19
C GLU A 150 5.14 24.01 -10.34
N GLU A 151 4.37 23.53 -11.30
CA GLU A 151 3.90 24.31 -12.43
C GLU A 151 3.04 25.50 -11.99
N SER A 152 2.26 25.35 -10.93
CA SER A 152 1.39 26.41 -10.41
C SER A 152 2.16 27.67 -10.00
N LYS A 153 3.47 27.56 -9.70
CA LYS A 153 4.31 28.65 -9.19
C LYS A 153 4.49 29.78 -10.19
N ARG A 154 4.31 29.54 -11.50
CA ARG A 154 4.40 30.58 -12.54
C ARG A 154 3.20 31.53 -12.56
N TYR A 155 2.09 31.17 -11.92
CA TYR A 155 0.86 31.95 -11.98
C TYR A 155 0.72 32.90 -10.78
N ALA A 156 0.01 34.01 -11.01
CA ALA A 156 -0.34 34.96 -9.96
C ALA A 156 -1.23 34.32 -8.88
N MET A 157 -1.19 34.90 -7.68
CA MET A 157 -1.81 34.34 -6.46
C MET A 157 -3.26 33.89 -6.66
N MET A 158 -4.11 34.72 -7.30
CA MET A 158 -5.53 34.40 -7.48
C MET A 158 -5.77 33.19 -8.39
N GLN A 159 -5.01 33.07 -9.49
CA GLN A 159 -5.09 31.92 -10.37
C GLN A 159 -4.52 30.68 -9.69
N ARG A 160 -3.38 30.84 -9.02
CA ARG A 160 -2.74 29.76 -8.27
C ARG A 160 -3.62 29.22 -7.16
N TYR A 161 -4.37 30.06 -6.45
CA TYR A 161 -5.35 29.65 -5.45
C TYR A 161 -6.45 28.75 -6.03
N ARG A 162 -6.95 29.06 -7.23
CA ARG A 162 -7.92 28.20 -7.93
C ARG A 162 -7.29 26.85 -8.27
N LEU A 163 -6.08 26.86 -8.81
CA LEU A 163 -5.33 25.67 -9.18
C LEU A 163 -5.07 24.74 -7.98
N LEU A 164 -4.62 25.27 -6.85
CA LEU A 164 -4.41 24.50 -5.61
C LEU A 164 -5.68 23.77 -5.15
N LYS A 165 -6.84 24.43 -5.21
CA LYS A 165 -8.12 23.78 -4.88
C LYS A 165 -8.43 22.65 -5.84
N MET A 166 -8.18 22.81 -7.14
CA MET A 166 -8.45 21.76 -8.12
C MET A 166 -7.54 20.54 -7.90
N MET A 167 -6.24 20.75 -7.68
CA MET A 167 -5.29 19.67 -7.44
C MET A 167 -5.60 18.90 -6.15
N ILE A 168 -5.97 19.59 -5.07
CA ILE A 168 -6.38 18.89 -3.84
C ILE A 168 -7.66 18.08 -4.09
N LYS A 169 -8.63 18.67 -4.80
CA LYS A 169 -9.89 17.99 -5.15
C LYS A 169 -9.68 16.74 -6.01
N SER A 170 -8.73 16.76 -6.95
CA SER A 170 -8.45 15.59 -7.79
C SER A 170 -7.89 14.42 -7.00
N VAL A 171 -7.15 14.68 -5.92
CA VAL A 171 -6.66 13.63 -5.02
C VAL A 171 -7.77 13.11 -4.09
N ILE A 172 -8.54 14.00 -3.43
CA ILE A 172 -9.52 13.57 -2.41
C ILE A 172 -10.79 12.93 -2.98
N TYR A 173 -11.14 13.22 -4.23
CA TYR A 173 -12.36 12.71 -4.86
C TYR A 173 -12.10 11.68 -5.96
N ASP A 174 -10.87 11.20 -6.10
CA ASP A 174 -10.59 10.09 -7.00
C ASP A 174 -11.31 8.82 -6.49
N LYS A 175 -12.11 8.21 -7.37
CA LYS A 175 -12.98 7.08 -7.04
C LYS A 175 -12.27 5.73 -7.11
N LEU A 176 -11.05 5.70 -7.64
CA LEU A 176 -10.29 4.48 -7.90
C LEU A 176 -9.34 4.13 -6.76
N ILE A 177 -9.15 5.05 -5.80
CA ILE A 177 -8.36 4.87 -4.58
C ILE A 177 -9.24 4.61 -3.36
#